data_AF-A0A150MPA7-F1
#
_entry.id   AF-A0A150MPA7-F1
#
_cell.length_a   1.000
_cell.length_b   1.000
_cell.length_c   1.000
_cell.angle_alpha   90.00
_cell.angle_beta   90.00
_cell.angle_gamma   90.00
#
_symmetry.space_group_name_H-M   'P 1'
#
loop_
_entity.id
_entity.type
_entity.pdbx_description
1 polymer ?
#
loop_
_entity_poly.entity_id
_entity_poly.type
_entity_poly.pdbx_seq_one_letter_code
_entity_poly.pdbx_strand_id
1 'polypeptide(L)'
;MAEALLEMKQAVENAGGALPEEEVRYWEAVYDERLANGRRELEERCQQGKHGGVHHAQRFIQRLEKRKQEALLFLRKKEVPFDNNQAERDLRMVKVKPKISGTFRQEDDAKAFCIIRSVISTLQKHGKPVWESLQKLLSGESLQTLLHSS
;
A
#
# COMPACT_ATOMS: atom_id res chain seq x y z
N MET A 1 10.50 12.22 10.02
CA MET A 1 10.14 11.09 9.12
C MET A 1 8.91 11.44 8.28
N ALA A 2 7.76 11.73 8.90
CA ALA A 2 6.54 12.06 8.15
C ALA A 2 6.72 13.24 7.19
N GLU A 3 7.32 14.35 7.64
CA GLU A 3 7.62 15.52 6.81
C GLU A 3 8.51 15.14 5.60
N ALA A 4 9.62 14.45 5.83
CA ALA A 4 10.51 13.99 4.75
C ALA A 4 9.79 13.11 3.72
N LEU A 5 8.87 12.23 4.14
CA LEU A 5 8.07 11.42 3.22
C LEU A 5 7.08 12.27 2.40
N LEU A 6 6.52 13.34 2.97
CA LEU A 6 5.66 14.28 2.24
C LEU A 6 6.45 15.12 1.24
N GLU A 7 7.68 15.53 1.60
CA GLU A 7 8.59 16.22 0.68
C GLU A 7 8.99 15.31 -0.49
N MET A 8 9.32 14.05 -0.21
CA MET A 8 9.58 13.04 -1.24
C MET A 8 8.39 12.87 -2.19
N LYS A 9 7.17 12.79 -1.64
CA LYS A 9 5.94 12.72 -2.43
C LYS A 9 5.83 13.93 -3.37
N GLN A 10 6.03 15.14 -2.85
CA GLN A 10 5.95 16.37 -3.64
C GLN A 10 7.00 16.38 -4.76
N ALA A 11 8.22 15.93 -4.48
CA ALA A 11 9.28 15.82 -5.48
C ALA A 11 8.88 14.88 -6.63
N VAL A 12 8.33 13.70 -6.30
CA VAL A 12 7.84 12.73 -7.30
C VAL A 12 6.70 13.32 -8.15
N GLU A 13 5.76 14.02 -7.53
CA GLU A 13 4.65 14.69 -8.22
C GLU A 13 5.16 15.76 -9.19
N ASN A 14 6.13 16.57 -8.76
CA ASN A 14 6.74 17.62 -9.58
C ASN A 14 7.54 17.04 -10.77
N ALA A 15 8.14 15.86 -10.60
CA ALA A 15 8.88 15.16 -11.66
C ALA A 15 7.98 14.35 -12.62
N GLY A 16 6.66 14.37 -12.44
CA GLY A 16 5.71 13.66 -13.32
C GLY A 16 5.54 12.16 -13.00
N GLY A 17 5.94 11.73 -11.80
CA GLY A 17 5.63 10.42 -11.23
C GLY A 17 6.82 9.51 -10.93
N ALA A 18 8.04 9.88 -11.31
CA ALA A 18 9.26 9.18 -10.91
C ALA A 18 10.45 10.14 -10.92
N LEU A 19 11.42 9.91 -10.04
CA LEU A 19 12.61 10.74 -9.91
C LEU A 19 13.80 10.15 -10.70
N PRO A 20 14.73 10.99 -11.18
CA PRO A 20 16.05 10.55 -11.64
C PRO A 20 16.82 9.82 -10.54
N GLU A 21 17.65 8.85 -10.90
CA GLU A 21 18.36 7.99 -9.92
C GLU A 21 19.25 8.79 -8.95
N GLU A 22 19.79 9.94 -9.36
CA GLU A 22 20.54 10.84 -8.47
C GLU A 22 19.68 11.41 -7.34
N GLU A 23 18.48 11.91 -7.66
CA GLU A 23 17.52 12.41 -6.66
C GLU A 23 16.99 11.29 -5.77
N VAL A 24 16.81 10.09 -6.34
CA VAL A 24 16.39 8.94 -5.54
C VAL A 24 17.44 8.58 -4.49
N ARG A 25 18.73 8.57 -4.87
CA ARG A 25 19.83 8.32 -3.92
C ARG A 25 19.90 9.39 -2.83
N TYR A 26 19.67 10.64 -3.19
CA TYR A 26 19.57 11.73 -2.20
C TYR A 26 18.46 11.44 -1.19
N TRP A 27 17.24 11.12 -1.65
CA TRP A 27 16.12 10.83 -0.75
C TRP A 27 16.33 9.55 0.07
N GLU A 28 16.98 8.54 -0.49
CA GLU A 28 17.35 7.34 0.25
C GLU A 28 18.35 7.64 1.38
N ALA A 29 19.29 8.56 1.16
CA ALA A 29 20.21 9.01 2.20
C ALA A 29 19.49 9.83 3.29
N VAL A 30 18.60 10.75 2.90
CA VAL A 30 17.74 11.48 3.84
C VAL A 30 16.90 10.52 4.68
N TYR A 31 16.32 9.49 4.06
CA TYR A 31 15.54 8.47 4.77
C TYR A 31 16.37 7.72 5.81
N ASP A 32 17.57 7.27 5.44
CA ASP A 32 18.49 6.58 6.35
C ASP A 32 18.93 7.46 7.51
N GLU A 33 19.25 8.73 7.24
CA GLU A 33 19.61 9.69 8.28
C GLU A 33 18.47 9.88 9.28
N ARG A 34 17.23 10.00 8.80
CA ARG A 34 16.06 10.15 9.69
C ARG A 34 15.82 8.89 10.53
N LEU A 35 16.07 7.69 10.01
CA LEU A 35 16.00 6.45 10.80
C LEU A 35 17.12 6.37 11.84
N ALA A 36 18.35 6.74 11.47
CA ALA A 36 19.47 6.80 12.39
C ALA A 36 19.22 7.80 13.53
N ASN A 37 18.65 8.97 13.22
CA ASN A 37 18.23 9.95 14.22
C ASN A 37 17.15 9.39 15.16
N GLY A 38 16.12 8.74 14.63
CA GLY A 38 15.08 8.11 15.43
C GLY A 38 15.61 7.00 16.34
N ARG A 39 16.64 6.25 15.91
CA ARG A 39 17.32 5.25 16.72
C ARG A 39 18.08 5.88 17.89
N ARG A 40 18.86 6.94 17.63
CA ARG A 40 19.59 7.68 18.67
C ARG A 40 18.63 8.25 19.73
N GLU A 41 17.56 8.91 19.30
CA GLU A 41 16.54 9.45 20.22
C GLU A 41 15.91 8.35 21.08
N LEU A 42 15.66 7.17 20.49
CA LEU A 42 15.11 6.03 21.21
C LEU A 42 16.08 5.49 22.27
N GLU A 43 17.37 5.39 21.93
CA GLU A 43 18.44 4.95 22.85
C GLU A 43 18.60 5.92 24.03
N GLU A 44 18.60 7.22 23.77
CA GLU A 44 18.65 8.26 24.81
C GLU A 44 17.45 8.17 25.77
N ARG A 45 16.25 7.94 25.24
CA ARG A 45 15.05 7.74 26.07
C ARG A 45 15.17 6.51 26.97
N CYS A 46 15.76 5.42 26.48
CA CYS A 46 16.04 4.24 27.31
C CYS A 46 17.02 4.56 28.44
N GLN A 47 18.08 5.31 28.15
CA GLN A 47 19.08 5.72 29.16
C GLN A 47 18.47 6.64 30.22
N GLN A 48 17.49 7.47 29.87
CA GLN A 48 16.73 8.33 30.78
C GLN A 48 15.65 7.59 31.61
N GLY A 49 15.57 6.25 31.52
CA GLY A 49 14.57 5.45 32.25
C GLY A 49 13.14 5.53 31.69
N LYS A 50 12.95 6.10 30.50
CA LYS A 50 11.63 6.25 29.86
C LYS A 50 11.33 5.03 28.99
N HIS A 51 10.84 3.96 29.60
CA HIS A 51 10.60 2.68 28.92
C HIS A 51 9.24 2.56 28.18
N GLY A 52 8.31 3.50 28.42
CA GLY A 52 6.99 3.48 27.79
C GLY A 52 7.06 3.55 26.26
N GLY A 53 6.50 2.55 25.58
CA GLY A 53 6.40 2.50 24.11
C GLY A 53 7.71 2.27 23.37
N VAL A 54 8.85 2.10 24.06
CA VAL A 54 10.18 1.93 23.45
C VAL A 54 10.21 0.75 22.48
N HIS A 55 9.68 -0.40 22.92
CA HIS A 55 9.68 -1.61 22.13
C HIS A 55 8.78 -1.49 20.87
N HIS A 56 7.69 -0.72 20.94
CA HIS A 56 6.87 -0.43 19.76
C HIS A 56 7.62 0.47 18.77
N ALA A 57 8.29 1.52 19.25
CA ALA A 57 9.11 2.41 18.42
C ALA A 57 10.29 1.66 17.77
N GLN A 58 10.96 0.78 18.53
CA GLN A 58 12.05 -0.05 18.03
C GLN A 58 11.60 -0.97 16.90
N ARG A 59 10.47 -1.68 17.09
CA ARG A 59 9.87 -2.53 16.05
C ARG A 59 9.45 -1.73 14.82
N PHE A 60 8.97 -0.51 15.00
CA PHE A 60 8.60 0.37 13.91
C PHE A 60 9.81 0.76 13.07
N ILE A 61 10.89 1.24 13.71
CA ILE A 61 12.16 1.58 13.03
C ILE A 61 12.73 0.37 12.29
N GLN A 62 12.82 -0.79 12.95
CA GLN A 62 13.30 -2.02 12.33
C GLN A 62 12.49 -2.43 11.11
N ARG A 63 11.16 -2.22 11.15
CA ARG A 63 10.29 -2.54 10.01
C ARG A 63 10.52 -1.57 8.85
N LEU A 64 10.70 -0.29 9.12
CA LEU A 64 11.02 0.72 8.11
C LEU A 64 12.36 0.43 7.43
N GLU A 65 13.40 0.09 8.19
CA GLU A 65 14.71 -0.33 7.66
C GLU A 65 14.58 -1.58 6.79
N LYS A 66 13.93 -2.62 7.33
CA LYS A 66 13.75 -3.90 6.62
C LYS A 66 12.97 -3.74 5.32
N ARG A 67 12.03 -2.79 5.27
CA ARG A 67 11.12 -2.58 4.15
C ARG A 67 11.41 -1.29 3.37
N LYS A 68 12.63 -0.75 3.48
CA LYS A 68 13.02 0.52 2.84
C LYS A 68 12.74 0.51 1.33
N GLN A 69 13.13 -0.58 0.66
CA GLN A 69 12.95 -0.71 -0.79
C GLN A 69 11.48 -0.67 -1.19
N GLU A 70 10.59 -1.35 -0.47
CA GLU A 70 9.16 -1.29 -0.77
C GLU A 70 8.56 0.08 -0.39
N ALA A 71 8.99 0.66 0.73
CA ALA A 71 8.51 1.95 1.21
C ALA A 71 8.87 3.11 0.27
N LEU A 72 10.02 3.03 -0.40
CA LEU A 72 10.53 4.08 -1.30
C LEU A 72 10.36 3.74 -2.78
N LEU A 73 9.65 2.66 -3.12
CA LEU A 73 9.51 2.21 -4.52
C LEU A 73 8.81 3.25 -5.41
N PHE A 74 7.90 4.05 -4.83
CA PHE A 74 7.20 5.14 -5.52
C PHE A 74 8.15 6.24 -6.04
N LEU A 75 9.39 6.34 -5.51
CA LEU A 75 10.39 7.26 -6.03
C LEU A 75 10.84 6.88 -7.45
N ARG A 76 10.77 5.59 -7.80
CA ARG A 76 11.31 5.04 -9.06
C ARG A 76 10.23 4.61 -10.05
N LYS A 77 9.07 4.19 -9.56
CA LYS A 77 8.01 3.59 -10.37
C LYS A 77 6.73 4.40 -10.31
N LYS A 78 6.35 4.97 -11.46
CA LYS A 78 5.13 5.78 -11.61
C LYS A 78 3.86 5.02 -11.29
N GLU A 79 3.87 3.70 -11.48
CA GLU A 79 2.72 2.83 -11.23
C GLU A 79 2.50 2.56 -9.73
N VAL A 80 3.49 2.87 -8.89
CA VAL A 80 3.45 2.65 -7.45
C VAL A 80 3.08 3.96 -6.76
N PRO A 81 1.85 4.08 -6.20
CA PRO A 81 1.45 5.28 -5.48
C PRO A 81 2.25 5.43 -4.17
N PHE A 82 2.35 6.66 -3.69
CA PHE A 82 2.95 6.99 -2.39
C PHE A 82 2.19 6.34 -1.22
N ASP A 83 0.86 6.30 -1.30
CA ASP A 83 0.01 5.75 -0.25
C ASP A 83 -0.49 4.33 -0.56
N ASN A 84 -0.92 3.63 0.47
CA ASN A 84 -1.50 2.30 0.39
C ASN A 84 -3.04 2.31 0.36
N ASN A 85 -3.68 3.46 0.15
CA ASN A 85 -5.13 3.63 0.33
C ASN A 85 -5.92 2.67 -0.56
N GLN A 86 -5.44 2.44 -1.79
CA GLN A 86 -6.10 1.52 -2.71
C GLN A 86 -6.06 0.08 -2.21
N ALA A 87 -4.90 -0.39 -1.73
CA ALA A 87 -4.76 -1.74 -1.17
C ALA A 87 -5.64 -1.93 0.07
N GLU A 88 -5.72 -0.92 0.94
CA GLU A 88 -6.59 -0.94 2.10
C GLU A 88 -8.08 -0.99 1.71
N ARG A 89 -8.51 -0.17 0.74
CA ARG A 89 -9.89 -0.19 0.22
C ARG A 89 -10.26 -1.54 -0.38
N ASP A 90 -9.35 -2.15 -1.13
CA ASP A 90 -9.54 -3.46 -1.74
C ASP A 90 -9.77 -4.54 -0.66
N LEU A 91 -8.96 -4.53 0.41
CA LEU A 91 -9.04 -5.49 1.52
C LEU A 91 -10.15 -5.19 2.53
N ARG A 92 -10.64 -3.94 2.59
CA ARG A 92 -11.64 -3.49 3.57
C ARG A 92 -12.89 -4.36 3.57
N MET A 93 -13.31 -4.84 2.41
CA MET A 93 -14.53 -5.64 2.29
C MET A 93 -14.46 -6.98 3.02
N VAL A 94 -13.25 -7.53 3.22
CA VAL A 94 -13.03 -8.74 4.04
C VAL A 94 -13.43 -8.51 5.50
N LYS A 95 -13.29 -7.29 6.02
CA LYS A 95 -13.71 -6.93 7.39
C LYS A 95 -15.15 -6.41 7.45
N VAL A 96 -15.60 -5.71 6.41
CA VAL A 96 -16.99 -5.22 6.32
C VAL A 96 -17.99 -6.37 6.28
N LYS A 97 -17.68 -7.46 5.55
CA LYS A 97 -18.58 -8.61 5.45
C LYS A 97 -18.92 -9.24 6.81
N PRO A 98 -17.96 -9.60 7.68
CA PRO A 98 -18.25 -10.04 9.04
C PRO A 98 -18.98 -8.99 9.88
N LYS A 99 -18.61 -7.71 9.75
CA LYS A 99 -19.19 -6.63 10.54
C LYS A 99 -20.68 -6.41 10.27
N ILE A 100 -21.09 -6.49 9.00
CA ILE A 100 -22.45 -6.14 8.57
C ILE A 100 -23.32 -7.38 8.36
N SER A 101 -22.75 -8.48 7.86
CA SER A 101 -23.52 -9.65 7.41
C SER A 101 -23.02 -10.96 8.02
N GLY A 102 -22.26 -10.90 9.13
CA GLY A 102 -21.73 -12.07 9.81
C GLY A 102 -20.66 -12.83 9.03
N THR A 103 -20.12 -13.87 9.67
CA THR A 103 -19.07 -14.73 9.10
C THR A 103 -19.63 -15.68 8.04
N PHE A 104 -18.76 -16.24 7.21
CA PHE A 104 -19.11 -17.33 6.30
C PHE A 104 -19.32 -18.63 7.08
N ARG A 105 -20.25 -19.48 6.62
CA ARG A 105 -20.49 -20.80 7.22
C ARG A 105 -19.60 -21.87 6.60
N GLN A 106 -19.31 -21.72 5.31
CA GLN A 106 -18.44 -22.61 4.55
C GLN A 106 -17.27 -21.84 3.96
N GLU A 107 -16.12 -22.51 3.79
CA GLU A 107 -14.93 -21.91 3.19
C GLU A 107 -15.16 -21.54 1.72
N ASP A 108 -15.99 -22.30 1.01
CA ASP A 108 -16.31 -22.04 -0.40
C ASP A 108 -17.08 -20.73 -0.58
N ASP A 109 -17.96 -20.36 0.36
CA ASP A 109 -18.61 -19.04 0.36
C ASP A 109 -17.58 -17.92 0.50
N ALA A 110 -16.57 -18.11 1.36
CA ALA A 110 -15.51 -17.13 1.56
C ALA A 110 -14.63 -17.01 0.31
N LYS A 111 -14.32 -18.14 -0.35
CA LYS A 111 -13.58 -18.17 -1.63
C LYS A 111 -14.36 -17.46 -2.73
N ALA A 112 -15.65 -17.77 -2.89
CA ALA A 112 -16.52 -17.12 -3.87
C ALA A 112 -16.57 -15.60 -3.65
N PHE A 113 -16.71 -15.16 -2.39
CA PHE A 113 -16.64 -13.75 -2.04
C PHE A 113 -15.31 -13.10 -2.46
N CYS A 114 -14.18 -13.73 -2.13
CA CYS A 114 -12.85 -13.23 -2.50
C CYS A 114 -12.68 -13.14 -4.03
N ILE A 115 -13.14 -14.14 -4.79
CA ILE A 115 -13.08 -14.16 -6.26
C ILE A 115 -13.90 -13.00 -6.85
N ILE A 116 -15.14 -12.82 -6.41
CA ILE A 116 -16.00 -11.74 -6.90
C ILE A 116 -15.35 -10.37 -6.60
N ARG A 117 -14.80 -10.19 -5.40
CA ARG A 117 -14.12 -8.95 -5.01
C ARG A 117 -12.84 -8.72 -5.81
N SER A 118 -12.05 -9.75 -6.10
CA SER A 118 -10.85 -9.62 -6.93
C SER A 118 -11.18 -9.25 -8.37
N VAL A 119 -12.25 -9.82 -8.94
CA VAL A 119 -12.73 -9.46 -10.29
C VAL A 119 -13.16 -8.00 -10.34
N ILE A 120 -13.98 -7.54 -9.39
CA ILE A 120 -14.43 -6.14 -9.32
C ILE A 120 -13.25 -5.17 -9.19
N SER A 121 -12.30 -5.45 -8.27
CA SER A 121 -11.12 -4.62 -8.09
C SER A 121 -10.27 -4.55 -9.36
N THR A 122 -10.13 -5.67 -10.08
CA THR A 122 -9.41 -5.72 -11.36
C THR A 122 -10.09 -4.87 -12.43
N LEU A 123 -11.41 -5.00 -12.59
CA LEU A 123 -12.17 -4.19 -13.56
C LEU A 123 -12.02 -2.69 -13.28
N GLN A 124 -12.13 -2.28 -12.00
CA GLN A 124 -11.96 -0.88 -11.60
C GLN A 124 -10.55 -0.35 -11.90
N LYS A 125 -9.50 -1.15 -11.63
CA LYS A 125 -8.10 -0.77 -11.91
C LYS A 125 -7.83 -0.57 -13.40
N HIS A 126 -8.56 -1.30 -14.26
CA HIS A 126 -8.49 -1.16 -15.72
C HIS A 126 -9.48 -0.13 -16.29
N GLY A 127 -10.15 0.66 -15.43
CA GLY A 127 -11.12 1.67 -15.86
C GLY A 127 -12.36 1.09 -16.55
N LYS A 128 -12.66 -0.20 -16.33
CA LYS A 128 -13.80 -0.87 -16.96
C LYS A 128 -15.10 -0.57 -16.22
N PRO A 129 -16.22 -0.38 -16.94
CA PRO A 129 -17.51 -0.15 -16.32
C PRO A 129 -17.97 -1.47 -15.66
N VAL A 130 -17.99 -1.47 -14.32
CA VAL A 130 -18.06 -2.70 -13.51
C VAL A 130 -19.35 -3.46 -13.76
N TRP A 131 -20.49 -2.77 -13.84
CA TRP A 131 -21.79 -3.40 -13.97
C TRP A 131 -21.92 -4.15 -15.31
N GLU A 132 -21.63 -3.46 -16.42
CA GLU A 132 -21.67 -4.01 -17.77
C GLU A 132 -20.66 -5.14 -17.94
N SER A 133 -19.48 -5.01 -17.34
CA SER A 133 -18.45 -6.06 -17.35
C SER A 133 -18.93 -7.31 -16.60
N LEU A 134 -19.57 -7.15 -15.45
CA LEU A 134 -20.15 -8.28 -14.70
C LEU A 134 -21.27 -8.97 -15.50
N GLN A 135 -22.12 -8.21 -16.19
CA GLN A 135 -23.15 -8.78 -17.07
C GLN A 135 -22.51 -9.66 -18.16
N LYS A 136 -21.49 -9.15 -18.84
CA LYS A 136 -20.77 -9.89 -19.88
C LYS A 136 -20.07 -11.15 -19.36
N LEU A 137 -19.42 -11.06 -18.19
CA LEU A 137 -18.81 -12.22 -17.53
C LEU A 137 -19.84 -13.32 -17.24
N LEU A 138 -21.01 -12.93 -16.73
CA LEU A 138 -22.11 -13.86 -16.44
C LEU A 138 -22.75 -14.43 -17.70
N SER A 139 -22.66 -13.73 -18.84
CA SER A 139 -23.06 -14.23 -20.16
C SER A 139 -22.01 -15.15 -20.82
N GLY A 140 -20.90 -15.45 -20.14
CA GLY A 140 -19.87 -16.38 -20.61
C GLY A 140 -18.68 -15.72 -21.30
N GLU A 141 -18.60 -14.39 -21.35
CA GLU A 141 -17.42 -13.70 -21.87
C GLU A 141 -16.25 -13.85 -20.88
N SER A 142 -15.03 -13.99 -21.40
CA SER A 142 -13.85 -14.15 -20.54
C SER A 142 -13.41 -12.81 -19.94
N LEU A 143 -12.86 -12.83 -18.72
CA LEU A 143 -12.26 -11.63 -18.12
C LEU A 143 -11.15 -11.05 -18.99
N GLN A 144 -10.36 -11.90 -19.64
CA GLN A 144 -9.30 -11.46 -20.54
C GLN A 144 -9.85 -10.64 -21.70
N THR A 145 -10.95 -11.07 -22.32
CA THR A 145 -11.58 -10.34 -23.43
C THR A 145 -12.01 -8.93 -22.97
N LEU A 146 -12.64 -8.82 -21.80
CA LEU A 146 -13.11 -7.55 -21.26
C LEU A 146 -11.98 -6.58 -20.91
N LEU A 147 -10.86 -7.10 -20.41
CA LEU A 147 -9.72 -6.27 -20.06
C LEU A 147 -9.00 -5.69 -21.29
N HIS A 148 -9.02 -6.41 -22.42
CA HIS A 148 -8.38 -6.00 -23.67
C HIS A 148 -9.32 -5.33 -24.66
N SER A 149 -10.64 -5.32 -24.42
CA SER A 149 -11.57 -4.55 -25.25
C SER A 149 -11.17 -3.07 -25.16
N SER A 150 -11.15 -2.34 -26.27
CA SER A 150 -10.92 -0.88 -26.24
C SER A 150 -12.10 -0.16 -25.58
#